data_AF-A0A671MGS5-F1
#
_entry.id   AF-A0A671MGS5-F1
#
_cell.length_a   1.000
_cell.length_b   1.000
_cell.length_c   1.000
_cell.angle_alpha   90.00
_cell.angle_beta   90.00
_cell.angle_gamma   90.00
#
_symmetry.space_group_name_H-M   'P 1'
#
loop_
_entity.id
_entity.type
_entity.pdbx_description
1 polymer ?
#
loop_
_entity_poly.entity_id
_entity_poly.type
_entity_poly.pdbx_seq_one_letter_code
_entity_poly.pdbx_strand_id
1 'polypeptide(L)'
;MAGAQPGVHALQLKPVRVSESLKRGSRFMKWDEDSSTVTPVTLRVDPQGYFLHWTDQNKETDLLDITYIKDARTGKCTKTPKEAKLRELLDVGNLVGRIENRMLTVVTGPDMVNIQYLNFMAFQEDVAKEWADELFSLASNLLAQNMGRESCLEKAFTRLKLQTNQEGRIPVKNIFRLFSTDRKRVETALESCNLPAGRVSICSANRRKCVTSEKSSRPPPLTHSLTSFHLFFLLSLALISRGHERLTACG
;
A
#
# COMPACT_ATOMS: atom_id res chain seq x y z
N MET A 1 -47.84 -15.09 25.94
CA MET A 1 -47.05 -15.17 24.69
C MET A 1 -46.06 -14.02 24.71
N ALA A 2 -44.82 -14.27 25.11
CA ALA A 2 -43.77 -13.24 25.12
C ALA A 2 -43.38 -12.92 23.67
N GLY A 3 -43.56 -11.68 23.25
CA GLY A 3 -43.10 -11.19 21.95
C GLY A 3 -41.59 -11.13 21.93
N ALA A 4 -40.95 -12.14 21.35
CA ALA A 4 -39.54 -12.07 21.00
C ALA A 4 -39.39 -11.04 19.88
N GLN A 5 -38.92 -9.84 20.21
CA GLN A 5 -38.35 -8.96 19.19
C GLN A 5 -37.09 -9.66 18.67
N PRO A 6 -36.99 -9.98 17.36
CA PRO A 6 -35.74 -10.45 16.79
C PRO A 6 -34.77 -9.28 16.93
N GLY A 7 -33.84 -9.38 17.89
CA GLY A 7 -32.74 -8.45 18.03
C GLY A 7 -31.89 -8.58 16.78
N VAL A 8 -32.24 -7.83 15.73
CA VAL A 8 -31.36 -7.59 14.59
C VAL A 8 -30.25 -6.71 15.15
N HIS A 9 -29.25 -7.32 15.77
CA HIS A 9 -27.91 -6.74 15.82
C HIS A 9 -27.43 -6.71 14.37
N ALA A 10 -27.97 -5.78 13.58
CA ALA A 10 -27.42 -5.46 12.29
C ALA A 10 -25.99 -5.03 12.59
N LEU A 11 -25.02 -5.86 12.22
CA LEU A 11 -23.61 -5.51 12.23
C LEU A 11 -23.49 -4.23 11.40
N GLN A 12 -23.40 -3.09 12.08
CA GLN A 12 -23.17 -1.81 11.44
C GLN A 12 -21.72 -1.79 10.98
N LEU A 13 -21.49 -2.34 9.79
CA LEU A 13 -20.20 -2.29 9.14
C LEU A 13 -19.81 -0.84 8.93
N LYS A 14 -18.62 -0.47 9.41
CA LYS A 14 -18.09 0.88 9.25
C LYS A 14 -17.15 0.92 8.06
N PRO A 15 -17.25 1.96 7.20
CA PRO A 15 -16.25 2.21 6.18
C PRO A 15 -14.86 2.30 6.81
N VAL A 16 -13.85 1.95 6.03
CA VAL A 16 -12.43 2.08 6.42
C VAL A 16 -12.14 3.53 6.81
N ARG A 17 -11.46 3.71 7.94
CA ARG A 17 -10.95 5.00 8.39
C ARG A 17 -9.53 4.79 8.88
N VAL A 18 -8.59 5.39 8.18
CA VAL A 18 -7.18 5.39 8.59
C VAL A 18 -6.93 6.57 9.50
N SER A 19 -6.30 6.34 10.65
CA SER A 19 -5.90 7.38 11.60
C SER A 19 -4.85 8.33 10.99
N GLU A 20 -4.81 9.57 11.49
CA GLU A 20 -3.84 10.57 10.99
C GLU A 20 -2.39 10.21 11.36
N SER A 21 -2.17 9.45 12.42
CA SER A 21 -0.88 8.89 12.81
C SER A 21 -0.35 7.93 11.73
N LEU A 22 -1.18 7.00 11.26
CA LEU A 22 -0.82 6.03 10.21
C LEU A 22 -0.58 6.71 8.85
N LYS A 23 -1.37 7.74 8.51
CA LYS A 23 -1.18 8.52 7.26
C LYS A 23 0.11 9.33 7.26
N ARG A 24 0.37 10.06 8.36
CA ARG A 24 1.61 10.84 8.53
C ARG A 24 2.83 9.94 8.54
N GLY A 25 2.67 8.78 9.15
CA GLY A 25 3.68 7.74 9.29
C GLY A 25 4.47 7.86 10.58
N SER A 26 5.10 6.75 10.93
CA SER A 26 5.95 6.60 12.12
C SER A 26 7.26 5.92 11.75
N ARG A 27 8.32 6.24 12.48
CA ARG A 27 9.66 5.67 12.24
C ARG A 27 9.79 4.34 12.99
N PHE A 28 10.34 3.35 12.30
CA PHE A 28 10.61 2.02 12.84
C PHE A 28 12.00 1.54 12.43
N MET A 29 12.55 0.59 13.16
CA MET A 29 13.65 -0.25 12.70
C MET A 29 13.07 -1.55 12.14
N LYS A 30 13.25 -1.79 10.84
CA LYS A 30 12.91 -3.06 10.20
C LYS A 30 14.10 -4.01 10.33
N TRP A 31 13.84 -5.28 10.62
CA TRP A 31 14.86 -6.31 10.64
C TRP A 31 14.30 -7.62 10.09
N ASP A 32 15.18 -8.53 9.70
CA ASP A 32 14.84 -9.84 9.17
C ASP A 32 15.55 -10.92 10.02
N GLU A 33 14.93 -12.10 10.19
CA GLU A 33 15.58 -13.21 10.90
C GLU A 33 16.73 -13.80 10.08
N ASP A 34 16.63 -13.75 8.73
CA ASP A 34 17.60 -14.33 7.81
C ASP A 34 18.68 -13.33 7.37
N SER A 35 18.49 -12.05 7.69
CA SER A 35 19.43 -10.98 7.41
C SER A 35 19.90 -10.35 8.71
N SER A 36 21.20 -10.39 9.00
CA SER A 36 21.79 -9.67 10.14
C SER A 36 21.84 -8.14 9.93
N THR A 37 20.84 -7.58 9.24
CA THR A 37 20.72 -6.16 8.92
C THR A 37 19.49 -5.56 9.58
N VAL A 38 19.65 -4.33 10.04
CA VAL A 38 18.58 -3.50 10.61
C VAL A 38 18.52 -2.23 9.79
N THR A 39 17.35 -1.93 9.24
CA THR A 39 17.15 -0.76 8.38
C THR A 39 16.13 0.19 9.01
N PRO A 40 16.50 1.46 9.24
CA PRO A 40 15.54 2.48 9.63
C PRO A 40 14.57 2.74 8.48
N VAL A 41 13.27 2.66 8.76
CA VAL A 41 12.21 2.88 7.77
C VAL A 41 11.13 3.81 8.33
N THR A 42 10.41 4.47 7.43
CA THR A 42 9.19 5.21 7.78
C THR A 42 7.98 4.43 7.28
N LEU A 43 7.20 3.87 8.20
CA LEU A 43 5.97 3.12 7.92
C LEU A 43 4.81 4.10 7.72
N ARG A 44 3.95 3.84 6.72
CA ARG A 44 2.76 4.61 6.38
C ARG A 44 1.63 3.72 5.85
N VAL A 45 0.40 4.15 6.05
CA VAL A 45 -0.79 3.61 5.38
C VAL A 45 -1.38 4.69 4.50
N ASP A 46 -1.79 4.34 3.28
CA ASP A 46 -2.46 5.30 2.40
C ASP A 46 -3.81 5.74 2.97
N PRO A 47 -4.33 6.93 2.60
CA PRO A 47 -5.57 7.45 3.18
C PRO A 47 -6.80 6.54 3.00
N GLN A 48 -6.82 5.71 1.96
CA GLN A 48 -7.89 4.77 1.65
C GLN A 48 -7.73 3.42 2.37
N GLY A 49 -6.58 3.16 2.99
CA GLY A 49 -6.32 1.94 3.76
C GLY A 49 -6.12 0.70 2.89
N TYR A 50 -5.53 0.85 1.70
CA TYR A 50 -5.27 -0.27 0.79
C TYR A 50 -3.91 -0.93 1.01
N PHE A 51 -2.88 -0.15 1.32
CA PHE A 51 -1.51 -0.59 1.39
C PHE A 51 -0.79 -0.04 2.63
N LEU A 52 -0.11 -0.96 3.32
CA LEU A 52 0.98 -0.64 4.21
C LEU A 52 2.24 -0.47 3.35
N HIS A 53 2.93 0.66 3.48
CA HIS A 53 4.19 0.88 2.75
C HIS A 53 5.24 1.46 3.68
N TRP A 54 6.50 1.20 3.34
CA TRP A 54 7.63 1.74 4.08
C TRP A 54 8.72 2.18 3.14
N THR A 55 9.33 3.31 3.49
CA THR A 55 10.43 3.89 2.73
C THR A 55 11.69 3.86 3.57
N ASP A 56 12.78 3.35 2.98
CA ASP A 56 14.10 3.31 3.59
C ASP A 56 14.88 4.62 3.38
N GLN A 57 16.13 4.66 3.86
CA GLN A 57 17.03 5.80 3.67
C GLN A 57 17.48 6.02 2.21
N ASN A 58 17.41 4.99 1.37
CA ASN A 58 17.75 5.04 -0.06
C ASN A 58 16.57 5.52 -0.92
N LYS A 59 15.44 5.88 -0.29
CA LYS A 59 14.16 6.23 -0.93
C LYS A 59 13.56 5.06 -1.72
N GLU A 60 13.94 3.83 -1.40
CA GLU A 60 13.27 2.65 -1.91
C GLU A 60 12.00 2.43 -1.09
N THR A 61 10.88 2.18 -1.79
CA THR A 61 9.57 2.00 -1.16
C THR A 61 9.06 0.61 -1.44
N ASP A 62 8.88 -0.14 -0.36
CA ASP A 62 8.20 -1.42 -0.38
C ASP A 62 6.73 -1.25 -0.03
N LEU A 63 5.92 -2.18 -0.51
CA LEU A 63 4.48 -2.17 -0.35
C LEU A 63 3.95 -3.55 0.00
N LEU A 64 3.04 -3.56 0.95
CA LEU A 64 2.25 -4.70 1.35
C LEU A 64 0.76 -4.37 1.16
N ASP A 65 0.05 -5.27 0.50
CA ASP A 65 -1.40 -5.20 0.43
C ASP A 65 -2.00 -5.55 1.80
N ILE A 66 -2.82 -4.66 2.35
CA ILE A 66 -3.45 -4.86 3.66
C ILE A 66 -4.36 -6.10 3.65
N THR A 67 -4.91 -6.49 2.50
CA THR A 67 -5.74 -7.70 2.42
C THR A 67 -4.97 -8.99 2.67
N TYR A 68 -3.64 -8.97 2.51
CA TYR A 68 -2.78 -10.12 2.82
C TYR A 68 -2.33 -10.18 4.28
N ILE A 69 -2.63 -9.15 5.09
CA ILE A 69 -2.36 -9.20 6.52
C ILE A 69 -3.34 -10.18 7.17
N LYS A 70 -2.79 -11.19 7.85
CA LYS A 70 -3.57 -12.17 8.63
C LYS A 70 -3.66 -11.78 10.10
N ASP A 71 -2.64 -11.11 10.61
CA ASP A 71 -2.53 -10.73 12.01
C ASP A 71 -1.48 -9.61 12.19
N ALA A 72 -1.62 -8.79 13.22
CA ALA A 72 -0.65 -7.77 13.60
C ALA A 72 -0.44 -7.82 15.12
N ARG A 73 0.78 -8.13 15.55
CA ARG A 73 1.11 -8.47 16.94
C ARG A 73 2.03 -7.44 17.57
N THR A 74 1.83 -7.22 18.86
CA THR A 74 2.74 -6.46 19.73
C THR A 74 3.00 -7.20 21.05
N GLY A 75 3.97 -6.76 21.84
CA GLY A 75 4.29 -7.35 23.14
C GLY A 75 4.84 -8.75 23.04
N LYS A 76 4.50 -9.60 24.01
CA LYS A 76 4.99 -10.99 24.16
C LYS A 76 4.70 -11.91 22.97
N CYS A 77 3.78 -11.54 22.10
CA CYS A 77 3.40 -12.33 20.91
C CYS A 77 4.25 -12.00 19.67
N THR A 78 5.22 -11.10 19.82
CA THR A 78 6.13 -10.71 18.73
C THR A 78 7.34 -11.62 18.65
N LYS A 79 7.95 -11.67 17.46
CA LYS A 79 9.22 -12.34 17.29
C LYS A 79 10.32 -11.43 17.84
N THR A 80 11.10 -11.92 18.81
CA THR A 80 12.31 -11.24 19.27
C THR A 80 13.52 -11.71 18.47
N PRO A 81 14.45 -10.81 18.09
CA PRO A 81 15.68 -11.21 17.41
C PRO A 81 16.45 -12.23 18.24
N LYS A 82 16.76 -13.40 17.64
CA LYS A 82 17.50 -14.48 18.31
C LYS A 82 19.02 -14.25 18.24
N GLU A 83 19.48 -13.65 17.15
CA GLU A 83 20.90 -13.41 16.89
C GLU A 83 21.45 -12.29 17.80
N ALA A 84 22.62 -12.53 18.41
CA ALA A 84 23.28 -11.56 19.29
C ALA A 84 23.58 -10.23 18.59
N LYS A 85 24.04 -10.28 17.34
CA LYS A 85 24.34 -9.08 16.53
C LYS A 85 23.11 -8.22 16.28
N LEU A 86 21.96 -8.83 15.97
CA LEU A 86 20.70 -8.09 15.80
C LEU A 86 20.24 -7.47 17.13
N ARG A 87 20.47 -8.16 18.25
CA ARG A 87 20.17 -7.62 19.59
C ARG A 87 21.04 -6.40 19.92
N GLU A 88 22.31 -6.42 19.53
CA GLU A 88 23.17 -5.25 19.71
C GLU A 88 22.74 -4.08 18.83
N LEU A 89 22.44 -4.33 17.54
CA LEU A 89 22.03 -3.28 16.59
C LEU A 89 20.69 -2.63 16.94
N LEU A 90 19.77 -3.40 17.52
CA LEU A 90 18.49 -2.89 18.03
C LEU A 90 18.60 -2.30 19.45
N ASP A 91 19.82 -2.21 19.99
CA ASP A 91 20.15 -1.75 21.34
C ASP A 91 19.28 -2.42 22.42
N VAL A 92 19.05 -3.72 22.25
CA VAL A 92 18.20 -4.53 23.13
C VAL A 92 18.76 -4.57 24.55
N GLY A 93 20.09 -4.45 24.69
CA GLY A 93 20.79 -4.44 25.96
C GLY A 93 20.50 -3.23 26.84
N ASN A 94 20.28 -2.04 26.26
CA ASN A 94 19.92 -0.83 27.02
C ASN A 94 18.42 -0.72 27.31
N LEU A 95 17.58 -1.45 26.57
CA LEU A 95 16.11 -1.42 26.69
C LEU A 95 15.58 -2.50 27.64
N VAL A 96 16.26 -2.69 28.77
CA VAL A 96 15.98 -3.76 29.76
C VAL A 96 14.49 -3.75 30.15
N GLY A 97 13.82 -4.87 29.86
CA GLY A 97 12.49 -5.21 30.40
C GLY A 97 11.26 -4.71 29.64
N ARG A 98 11.40 -3.97 28.52
CA ARG A 98 10.22 -3.44 27.76
C ARG A 98 10.32 -3.53 26.24
N ILE A 99 11.31 -4.21 25.71
CA ILE A 99 11.53 -4.19 24.27
C ILE A 99 10.40 -4.84 23.48
N GLU A 100 9.84 -5.93 23.99
CA GLU A 100 8.73 -6.66 23.38
C GLU A 100 7.53 -5.75 23.12
N ASN A 101 7.26 -4.80 24.01
CA ASN A 101 6.15 -3.87 23.87
C ASN A 101 6.39 -2.80 22.79
N ARG A 102 7.63 -2.66 22.31
CA ARG A 102 7.99 -1.80 21.17
C ARG A 102 8.07 -2.58 19.88
N MET A 103 7.95 -3.90 19.92
CA MET A 103 7.96 -4.74 18.74
C MET A 103 6.59 -4.73 18.06
N LEU A 104 6.62 -4.76 16.74
CA LEU A 104 5.47 -4.94 15.87
C LEU A 104 5.82 -6.04 14.87
N THR A 105 5.08 -7.15 14.92
CA THR A 105 5.21 -8.24 13.92
C THR A 105 3.93 -8.26 13.09
N VAL A 106 4.05 -7.98 11.79
CA VAL A 106 2.95 -8.09 10.83
C VAL A 106 3.04 -9.46 10.17
N VAL A 107 1.98 -10.25 10.32
CA VAL A 107 1.86 -11.60 9.75
C VAL A 107 1.11 -11.49 8.44
N THR A 108 1.74 -11.94 7.36
CA THR A 108 1.22 -11.76 6.00
C THR A 108 1.21 -13.07 5.24
N GLY A 109 0.27 -13.27 4.33
CA GLY A 109 0.29 -14.44 3.46
C GLY A 109 -0.87 -14.43 2.46
N PRO A 110 -0.72 -15.07 1.30
CA PRO A 110 -1.85 -15.29 0.39
C PRO A 110 -2.89 -16.22 1.04
N ASP A 111 -2.44 -17.23 1.79
CA ASP A 111 -3.28 -18.25 2.43
C ASP A 111 -2.80 -18.54 3.87
N MET A 112 -3.43 -19.53 4.52
CA MET A 112 -3.14 -19.90 5.91
C MET A 112 -1.87 -20.77 6.08
N VAL A 113 -1.21 -21.13 4.99
CA VAL A 113 -0.02 -22.01 4.97
C VAL A 113 1.23 -21.20 4.64
N ASN A 114 1.16 -20.38 3.59
CA ASN A 114 2.26 -19.56 3.09
C ASN A 114 2.39 -18.26 3.88
N ILE A 115 2.80 -18.37 5.14
CA ILE A 115 2.91 -17.24 6.06
C ILE A 115 4.32 -16.65 6.04
N GLN A 116 4.39 -15.32 5.95
CA GLN A 116 5.58 -14.50 6.08
C GLN A 116 5.44 -13.55 7.27
N TYR A 117 6.57 -13.15 7.86
CA TYR A 117 6.62 -12.28 9.02
C TYR A 117 7.44 -11.04 8.69
N LEU A 118 6.85 -9.86 8.87
CA LEU A 118 7.56 -8.60 8.80
C LEU A 118 7.76 -8.08 10.22
N ASN A 119 9.01 -7.90 10.63
CA ASN A 119 9.34 -7.47 11.98
C ASN A 119 9.82 -6.01 11.99
N PHE A 120 9.21 -5.24 12.87
CA PHE A 120 9.50 -3.83 13.09
C PHE A 120 9.67 -3.55 14.58
N MET A 121 10.47 -2.55 14.91
CA MET A 121 10.60 -2.01 16.26
C MET A 121 10.32 -0.51 16.26
N ALA A 122 9.34 -0.09 17.03
CA ALA A 122 9.01 1.32 17.24
C ALA A 122 9.97 1.94 18.26
N PHE A 123 10.10 3.27 18.21
CA PHE A 123 10.83 4.00 19.26
C PHE A 123 10.04 4.13 20.56
N GLN A 124 8.70 4.06 20.48
CA GLN A 124 7.78 4.18 21.61
C GLN A 124 6.80 3.02 21.62
N GLU A 125 6.44 2.55 22.81
CA GLU A 125 5.52 1.42 23.04
C GLU A 125 4.10 1.74 22.55
N ASP A 126 3.59 2.93 22.86
CA ASP A 126 2.24 3.36 22.44
C ASP A 126 2.08 3.33 20.91
N VAL A 127 3.15 3.66 20.18
CA VAL A 127 3.16 3.60 18.71
C VAL A 127 3.09 2.15 18.23
N ALA A 128 3.87 1.23 18.80
CA ALA A 128 3.80 -0.18 18.39
C ALA A 128 2.40 -0.76 18.61
N LYS A 129 1.76 -0.41 19.74
CA LYS A 129 0.41 -0.84 20.07
C LYS A 129 -0.64 -0.25 19.14
N GLU A 130 -0.63 1.08 18.94
CA GLU A 130 -1.54 1.76 18.02
C GLU A 130 -1.46 1.15 16.61
N TRP A 131 -0.24 0.92 16.11
CA TRP A 131 -0.04 0.34 14.79
C TRP A 131 -0.55 -1.10 14.68
N ALA A 132 -0.35 -1.94 15.72
CA ALA A 132 -0.87 -3.30 15.72
C ALA A 132 -2.41 -3.31 15.67
N ASP A 133 -3.06 -2.54 16.55
CA ASP A 133 -4.52 -2.49 16.66
C ASP A 133 -5.16 -1.92 15.38
N GLU A 134 -4.63 -0.82 14.85
CA GLU A 134 -5.13 -0.18 13.63
C GLU A 134 -4.91 -1.04 12.39
N LEU A 135 -3.71 -1.62 12.20
CA LEU A 135 -3.46 -2.51 11.06
C LEU A 135 -4.36 -3.73 11.07
N PHE A 136 -4.56 -4.34 12.24
CA PHE A 136 -5.47 -5.47 12.37
C PHE A 136 -6.92 -5.05 12.08
N SER A 137 -7.36 -3.88 12.55
CA SER A 137 -8.69 -3.35 12.25
C SER A 137 -8.91 -3.09 10.77
N LEU A 138 -7.89 -2.59 10.06
CA LEU A 138 -7.94 -2.37 8.61
C LEU A 138 -8.01 -3.70 7.84
N ALA A 139 -7.16 -4.66 8.20
CA ALA A 139 -7.11 -5.97 7.54
C ALA A 139 -8.39 -6.78 7.75
N SER A 140 -8.99 -6.71 8.94
CA SER A 140 -10.23 -7.41 9.29
C SER A 140 -11.51 -6.68 8.85
N ASN A 141 -11.41 -5.53 8.18
CA ASN A 141 -12.57 -4.78 7.74
C ASN A 141 -13.30 -5.49 6.58
N LEU A 142 -14.53 -5.96 6.84
CA LEU A 142 -15.34 -6.70 5.86
C LEU A 142 -15.68 -5.89 4.60
N LEU A 143 -15.88 -4.57 4.70
CA LEU A 143 -16.16 -3.74 3.53
C LEU A 143 -14.91 -3.55 2.66
N ALA A 144 -13.73 -3.47 3.28
CA ALA A 144 -12.45 -3.42 2.56
C ALA A 144 -12.19 -4.72 1.78
N GLN A 145 -12.50 -5.86 2.39
CA GLN A 145 -12.37 -7.18 1.77
C GLN A 145 -13.38 -7.38 0.63
N ASN A 146 -14.56 -6.78 0.71
CA ASN A 146 -15.62 -6.86 -0.30
C ASN A 146 -15.69 -5.58 -1.16
N MET A 147 -14.54 -5.06 -1.57
CA MET A 147 -14.46 -3.81 -2.32
C MET A 147 -15.07 -3.93 -3.73
N GLY A 148 -15.76 -2.88 -4.17
CA GLY A 148 -16.33 -2.81 -5.51
C GLY A 148 -15.29 -2.62 -6.61
N ARG A 149 -15.72 -2.77 -7.88
CA ARG A 149 -14.84 -2.63 -9.05
C ARG A 149 -14.14 -1.28 -9.13
N GLU A 150 -14.84 -0.19 -8.82
CA GLU A 150 -14.27 1.16 -8.85
C GLU A 150 -13.14 1.30 -7.82
N SER A 151 -13.37 0.89 -6.58
CA SER A 151 -12.34 0.88 -5.53
C SER A 151 -11.17 -0.03 -5.88
N CYS A 152 -11.40 -1.16 -6.56
CA CYS A 152 -10.32 -2.04 -7.01
C CYS A 152 -9.41 -1.34 -8.05
N LEU A 153 -10.00 -0.60 -8.98
CA LEU A 153 -9.25 0.22 -9.94
C LEU A 153 -8.52 1.38 -9.23
N GLU A 154 -9.14 2.01 -8.24
CA GLU A 154 -8.49 3.03 -7.41
C GLU A 154 -7.30 2.44 -6.64
N LYS A 155 -7.44 1.26 -6.05
CA LYS A 155 -6.35 0.52 -5.40
C LYS A 155 -5.20 0.23 -6.36
N ALA A 156 -5.48 -0.25 -7.57
CA ALA A 156 -4.46 -0.46 -8.58
C ALA A 156 -3.72 0.85 -8.95
N PHE A 157 -4.44 1.96 -9.02
CA PHE A 157 -3.86 3.27 -9.27
C PHE A 157 -3.01 3.78 -8.09
N THR A 158 -3.49 3.61 -6.86
CA THR A 158 -2.73 3.95 -5.64
C THR A 158 -1.42 3.18 -5.58
N ARG A 159 -1.41 1.89 -5.93
CA ARG A 159 -0.18 1.09 -6.03
C ARG A 159 0.84 1.72 -6.98
N LEU A 160 0.40 2.16 -8.17
CA LEU A 160 1.29 2.82 -9.14
C LEU A 160 1.87 4.13 -8.62
N LYS A 161 1.07 4.90 -7.87
CA LYS A 161 1.52 6.16 -7.25
C LYS A 161 2.51 5.96 -6.11
N LEU A 162 2.41 4.85 -5.39
CA LEU A 162 3.33 4.55 -4.29
C LEU A 162 4.65 3.94 -4.80
N GLN A 163 4.63 3.24 -5.95
CA GLN A 163 5.83 2.67 -6.58
C GLN A 163 6.51 3.64 -7.57
N THR A 164 6.82 4.85 -7.12
CA THR A 164 7.56 5.84 -7.93
C THR A 164 9.07 5.62 -7.89
N ASN A 165 9.78 6.17 -8.87
CA ASN A 165 11.23 6.30 -8.83
C ASN A 165 11.68 7.37 -7.80
N GLN A 166 13.00 7.52 -7.62
CA GLN A 166 13.59 8.55 -6.75
C GLN A 166 13.20 9.99 -7.13
N GLU A 167 12.76 10.22 -8.37
CA GLU A 167 12.27 11.51 -8.87
C GLU A 167 10.75 11.70 -8.66
N GLY A 168 10.06 10.77 -7.99
CA GLY A 168 8.62 10.84 -7.74
C GLY A 168 7.76 10.60 -8.98
N ARG A 169 8.29 9.90 -9.99
CA ARG A 169 7.63 9.58 -11.25
C ARG A 169 7.33 8.07 -11.34
N ILE A 170 6.22 7.72 -11.98
CA ILE A 170 5.72 6.35 -12.12
C ILE A 170 6.46 5.66 -13.29
N PRO A 171 7.23 4.59 -13.05
CA PRO A 171 7.87 3.83 -14.11
C PRO A 171 6.84 3.07 -14.95
N VAL A 172 6.89 3.21 -16.28
CA VAL A 172 5.93 2.54 -17.19
C VAL A 172 6.03 1.00 -17.09
N LYS A 173 7.21 0.47 -16.74
CA LYS A 173 7.39 -0.96 -16.42
C LYS A 173 6.43 -1.48 -15.33
N ASN A 174 6.05 -0.63 -14.37
CA ASN A 174 5.13 -1.03 -13.30
C ASN A 174 3.69 -1.14 -13.82
N ILE A 175 3.30 -0.30 -14.78
CA ILE A 175 2.00 -0.39 -15.47
C ILE A 175 1.93 -1.71 -16.26
N PHE A 176 2.97 -2.04 -17.03
CA PHE A 176 3.04 -3.32 -17.74
C PHE A 176 3.07 -4.54 -16.83
N ARG A 177 3.60 -4.42 -15.59
CA ARG A 177 3.56 -5.51 -14.62
C ARG A 177 2.15 -5.75 -14.08
N LEU A 178 1.37 -4.69 -13.86
CA LEU A 178 -0.02 -4.81 -13.42
C LEU A 178 -0.92 -5.37 -14.52
N PHE A 179 -0.66 -5.03 -15.78
CA PHE A 179 -1.43 -5.48 -16.95
C PHE A 179 -0.56 -6.37 -17.85
N SER A 180 0.00 -7.43 -17.27
CA SER A 180 0.99 -8.30 -17.94
C SER A 180 0.41 -9.12 -19.10
N THR A 181 -0.90 -9.36 -19.11
CA THR A 181 -1.60 -10.23 -20.06
C THR A 181 -1.60 -9.69 -21.49
N ASP A 182 -1.73 -8.37 -21.69
CA ASP A 182 -1.84 -7.76 -23.02
C ASP A 182 -1.06 -6.45 -23.11
N ARG A 183 0.24 -6.59 -23.39
CA ARG A 183 1.16 -5.44 -23.49
C ARG A 183 0.79 -4.47 -24.61
N LYS A 184 0.37 -4.96 -25.77
CA LYS A 184 0.06 -4.10 -26.92
C LYS A 184 -1.10 -3.17 -26.60
N ARG A 185 -2.14 -3.71 -25.94
CA ARG A 185 -3.28 -2.91 -25.51
C ARG A 185 -2.91 -1.84 -24.48
N VAL A 186 -1.97 -2.15 -23.58
CA VAL A 186 -1.44 -1.17 -22.63
C VAL A 186 -0.69 -0.05 -23.35
N GLU A 187 0.15 -0.36 -24.35
CA GLU A 187 0.85 0.63 -25.18
C GLU A 187 -0.16 1.55 -25.88
N THR A 188 -1.15 0.98 -26.57
CA THR A 188 -2.20 1.75 -27.26
C THR A 188 -3.00 2.63 -26.30
N ALA A 189 -3.29 2.16 -25.09
CA ALA A 189 -4.00 2.94 -24.07
C ALA A 189 -3.15 4.08 -23.49
N LEU A 190 -1.83 3.90 -23.37
CA LEU A 190 -0.92 4.97 -22.95
C LEU A 190 -0.80 6.03 -24.04
N GLU A 191 -0.63 5.62 -25.30
CA GLU A 191 -0.55 6.50 -26.46
C GLU A 191 -1.83 7.33 -26.63
N SER A 192 -3.02 6.72 -26.48
CA SER A 192 -4.29 7.44 -26.56
C SER A 192 -4.47 8.47 -25.45
N CYS A 193 -3.76 8.31 -24.32
CA CYS A 193 -3.72 9.26 -23.22
C CYS A 193 -2.58 10.28 -23.34
N ASN A 194 -1.82 10.29 -24.45
CA ASN A 194 -0.59 11.07 -24.63
C ASN A 194 0.45 10.84 -23.51
N LEU A 195 0.52 9.61 -23.00
CA LEU A 195 1.51 9.16 -22.03
C LEU A 195 2.61 8.38 -22.75
N PRO A 196 3.85 8.44 -22.25
CA PRO A 196 4.94 7.76 -22.91
C PRO A 196 4.80 6.24 -22.73
N ALA A 197 4.82 5.49 -23.84
CA ALA A 197 4.58 4.05 -23.87
C ALA A 197 5.86 3.19 -23.85
N GLY A 198 7.04 3.82 -23.97
CA GLY A 198 8.32 3.11 -23.95
C GLY A 198 8.61 2.45 -22.59
N ARG A 199 9.22 1.25 -22.59
CA ARG A 199 9.53 0.49 -21.36
C ARG A 199 10.45 1.24 -20.37
N VAL A 200 11.26 2.16 -20.87
CA VAL A 200 12.19 3.00 -20.09
C VAL A 200 11.55 4.35 -19.72
N SER A 201 10.36 4.64 -20.23
CA SER A 201 9.68 5.89 -20.00
C SER A 201 9.09 6.00 -18.60
N ILE A 202 8.90 7.23 -18.16
CA ILE A 202 8.49 7.54 -16.80
C ILE A 202 7.37 8.58 -16.84
N CYS A 203 6.24 8.29 -16.20
CA CYS A 203 5.07 9.16 -16.13
C CYS A 203 5.18 10.05 -14.89
N SER A 204 4.81 11.33 -14.97
CA SER A 204 4.74 12.16 -13.76
C SER A 204 3.59 11.72 -12.86
N ALA A 205 3.84 11.44 -11.58
CA ALA A 205 2.79 11.10 -10.62
C ALA A 205 1.85 12.28 -10.33
N ASN A 206 2.31 13.50 -10.65
CA ASN A 206 1.59 14.75 -10.46
C ASN A 206 1.72 15.58 -11.76
N ARG A 207 0.79 15.47 -12.70
CA ARG A 207 0.72 16.39 -13.84
C ARG A 207 -0.68 16.92 -14.03
N ARG A 208 -0.83 18.19 -13.64
CA ARG A 208 -1.84 19.12 -14.17
C ARG A 208 -1.45 19.68 -15.56
N LYS A 209 -0.34 19.26 -16.18
CA LYS A 209 0.10 19.65 -17.54
C LYS A 209 1.27 18.77 -18.00
N CYS A 210 1.18 18.13 -19.17
CA CYS A 210 2.35 17.60 -19.89
C CYS A 210 2.97 18.72 -20.73
N VAL A 211 4.23 19.04 -20.46
CA VAL A 211 5.06 19.80 -21.40
C VAL A 211 5.91 18.78 -22.14
N THR A 212 5.66 18.63 -23.44
CA THR A 212 6.65 18.16 -24.41
C THR A 212 7.63 19.32 -24.62
N SER A 213 8.93 19.04 -24.56
CA SER A 213 9.91 20.01 -25.07
C SER A 213 9.78 20.05 -26.58
N GLU A 214 8.99 20.97 -27.12
CA GLU A 214 9.09 21.33 -28.53
C GLU A 214 8.67 22.78 -28.72
N LYS A 215 9.59 23.58 -29.29
CA LYS A 215 9.31 24.90 -29.82
C LYS A 215 8.26 24.74 -30.92
N SER A 216 7.00 25.03 -30.65
CA SER A 216 6.02 25.28 -31.71
C SER A 216 4.82 26.07 -31.18
N SER A 217 4.55 27.17 -31.86
CA SER A 217 3.50 28.15 -31.62
C SER A 217 2.11 27.59 -31.92
N ARG A 218 1.26 27.44 -30.90
CA ARG A 218 -0.22 27.43 -31.03
C ARG A 218 -0.89 27.60 -29.64
N PRO A 219 -2.13 28.14 -29.57
CA PRO A 219 -2.72 28.68 -28.34
C PRO A 219 -3.22 27.57 -27.40
N PRO A 220 -3.41 27.84 -26.08
CA PRO A 220 -3.56 26.79 -25.08
C PRO A 220 -5.02 26.26 -25.03
N PRO A 221 -5.24 24.95 -24.80
CA PRO A 221 -6.55 24.47 -24.42
C PRO A 221 -6.72 24.43 -22.88
N LEU A 222 -7.96 24.75 -22.53
CA LEU A 222 -8.69 24.78 -21.27
C LEU A 222 -8.12 23.98 -20.08
N THR A 223 -8.07 24.65 -18.94
CA THR A 223 -7.75 24.11 -17.62
C THR A 223 -8.83 23.15 -17.13
N HIS A 224 -8.61 21.83 -17.28
CA HIS A 224 -9.47 20.82 -16.64
C HIS A 224 -8.90 20.39 -15.28
N SER A 225 -9.77 20.43 -14.27
CA SER A 225 -9.45 20.11 -12.87
C SER A 225 -9.06 18.63 -12.66
N LEU A 226 -8.38 18.36 -11.53
CA LEU A 226 -7.83 17.06 -11.10
C LEU A 226 -8.77 15.85 -11.24
N THR A 227 -10.08 16.04 -11.30
CA THR A 227 -11.08 14.99 -11.48
C THR A 227 -11.03 14.34 -12.87
N SER A 228 -10.63 15.08 -13.90
CA SER A 228 -10.63 14.57 -15.27
C SER A 228 -9.53 13.53 -15.51
N PHE A 229 -8.35 13.66 -14.90
CA PHE A 229 -7.25 12.71 -15.09
C PHE A 229 -7.45 11.42 -14.29
N HIS A 230 -8.02 11.53 -13.08
CA HIS A 230 -8.40 10.36 -12.28
C HIS A 230 -9.45 9.53 -13.01
N LEU A 231 -10.49 10.20 -13.53
CA LEU A 231 -11.56 9.54 -14.26
C LEU A 231 -11.07 8.97 -15.59
N PHE A 232 -10.23 9.70 -16.35
CA PHE A 232 -9.67 9.19 -17.61
C PHE A 232 -8.70 8.03 -17.40
N PHE A 233 -7.81 8.09 -16.41
CA PHE A 233 -6.89 6.98 -16.13
C PHE A 233 -7.64 5.76 -15.61
N LEU A 234 -8.63 5.93 -14.72
CA LEU A 234 -9.52 4.85 -14.30
C LEU A 234 -10.38 4.32 -15.45
N LEU A 235 -10.83 5.17 -16.38
CA LEU A 235 -11.53 4.77 -17.61
C LEU A 235 -10.62 4.00 -18.55
N SER A 236 -9.35 4.38 -18.68
CA SER A 236 -8.35 3.64 -19.48
C SER A 236 -7.99 2.30 -18.82
N LEU A 237 -7.83 2.26 -17.49
CA LEU A 237 -7.69 1.00 -16.73
C LEU A 237 -8.95 0.14 -16.84
N ALA A 238 -10.13 0.75 -16.79
CA ALA A 238 -11.41 0.07 -16.97
C ALA A 238 -11.59 -0.43 -18.41
N LEU A 239 -11.10 0.30 -19.42
CA LEU A 239 -11.07 -0.11 -20.83
C LEU A 239 -10.08 -1.25 -21.04
N ILE A 240 -8.92 -1.25 -20.38
CA ILE A 240 -7.99 -2.40 -20.36
C ILE A 240 -8.66 -3.61 -19.68
N SER A 241 -9.36 -3.38 -18.56
CA SER A 241 -10.10 -4.40 -17.79
C SER A 241 -11.38 -4.90 -18.48
N ARG A 242 -12.04 -4.13 -19.34
CA ARG A 242 -13.31 -4.49 -20.02
C ARG A 242 -13.15 -5.51 -21.14
N GLY A 243 -11.94 -5.78 -21.64
CA GLY A 243 -11.70 -6.97 -22.46
C GLY A 243 -11.14 -8.15 -21.65
N HIS A 244 -11.22 -8.07 -20.33
CA HIS A 244 -10.81 -9.08 -19.38
C HIS A 244 -12.01 -9.40 -18.48
N GLU A 245 -13.06 -10.03 -19.04
CA GLU A 245 -14.12 -10.70 -18.27
C GLU A 245 -13.60 -11.87 -17.39
N ARG A 246 -12.29 -11.92 -17.14
CA ARG A 246 -11.61 -12.85 -16.24
C ARG A 246 -10.68 -12.13 -15.28
N LEU A 247 -11.04 -10.94 -14.77
CA LEU A 247 -10.56 -10.56 -13.44
C LEU A 247 -11.27 -11.49 -12.46
N THR A 248 -10.78 -12.74 -12.43
CA THR A 248 -11.08 -13.73 -11.41
C THR A 248 -10.87 -13.05 -10.07
N ALA A 249 -11.97 -12.95 -9.33
CA ALA A 249 -12.07 -12.67 -7.90
C ALA A 249 -10.92 -11.83 -7.32
N CYS A 250 -11.21 -10.57 -6.97
CA CYS A 250 -10.53 -9.98 -5.83
C CYS A 250 -10.72 -10.95 -4.65
N GLY A 251 -9.65 -11.68 -4.34
CA GLY A 251 -9.47 -12.62 -3.25
C GLY A 251 -7.98 -12.67 -2.90
#